data_AF-N0E497-F1
#
_entry.id   AF-N0E497-F1
#
_cell.length_a   1.000
_cell.length_b   1.000
_cell.length_c   1.000
_cell.angle_alpha   90.00
_cell.angle_beta   90.00
_cell.angle_gamma   90.00
#
_symmetry.space_group_name_H-M   'P 1'
#
loop_
_entity.id
_entity.type
_entity.pdbx_description
1 polymer ?
#
loop_
_entity_poly.entity_id
_entity_poly.type
_entity_poly.pdbx_seq_one_letter_code
_entity_poly.pdbx_strand_id
1 'polypeptide(L)' 'MRLGGINRYGERVEERAVLGDGRPVQAGDVVRAIHLARRVGLGAAAVTATAAAVLTRRRG' A
#
# COMPACT_ATOMS: atom_id res chain seq x y z
N MET A 1 -14.08 -12.68 -4.98
CA MET A 1 -12.66 -12.30 -5.12
C MET A 1 -11.88 -13.16 -4.13
N ARG A 2 -10.90 -13.96 -4.59
CA ARG A 2 -10.08 -14.84 -3.74
C ARG A 2 -8.65 -14.33 -3.74
N LEU A 3 -8.00 -14.30 -2.57
CA LEU A 3 -6.60 -13.93 -2.41
C LEU A 3 -5.74 -15.20 -2.44
N GLY A 4 -5.13 -15.50 -3.59
CA GLY A 4 -4.28 -16.67 -3.78
C GLY A 4 -5.01 -17.92 -4.25
N GLY A 5 -4.25 -19.00 -4.44
CA GLY A 5 -4.68 -20.19 -5.18
C GLY A 5 -4.40 -20.09 -6.68
N ILE A 6 -4.95 -21.01 -7.46
CA ILE A 6 -4.76 -21.11 -8.90
C ILE A 6 -5.53 -19.98 -9.59
N ASN A 7 -4.82 -19.01 -10.14
CA ASN A 7 -5.38 -18.09 -11.13
C ASN A 7 -5.05 -18.60 -12.53
N ARG A 8 -6.06 -18.77 -13.37
CA ARG A 8 -5.87 -19.14 -14.78
C ARG A 8 -6.06 -17.90 -15.65
N TYR A 9 -4.98 -17.44 -16.28
CA TYR A 9 -5.00 -16.39 -17.27
C TYR A 9 -4.73 -17.01 -18.64
N GLY A 10 -5.81 -17.36 -19.36
CA GLY A 10 -5.70 -18.09 -20.63
C GLY A 10 -5.04 -19.46 -20.44
N GLU A 11 -3.87 -19.66 -21.05
CA GLU A 11 -3.07 -20.89 -20.90
C GLU A 11 -2.18 -20.88 -19.65
N ARG A 12 -1.96 -19.70 -19.04
CA ARG A 12 -1.05 -19.57 -17.91
C ARG A 12 -1.77 -19.84 -16.60
N VAL A 13 -1.26 -20.84 -15.88
CA VAL A 13 -1.65 -21.12 -14.49
C VAL A 13 -0.61 -20.49 -13.57
N GLU A 14 -1.08 -19.65 -12.65
CA GLU A 14 -0.26 -19.08 -11.60
C GLU A 14 -0.71 -19.65 -10.25
N GLU A 15 0.20 -20.36 -9.58
CA GLU A 15 -0.01 -20.88 -8.23
C GLU A 15 0.55 -19.87 -7.22
N ARG A 16 -0.34 -19.08 -6.62
CA ARG A 16 0.03 -18.14 -5.56
C ARG A 16 -0.21 -18.81 -4.21
N ALA A 17 0.74 -18.65 -3.29
CA ALA A 17 0.55 -19.01 -1.90
C ALA A 17 -0.80 -18.44 -1.40
N VAL A 18 -1.62 -19.30 -0.80
CA VAL A 18 -2.91 -18.90 -0.27
C VAL A 18 -2.62 -17.99 0.92
N LEU A 19 -3.10 -16.75 0.86
CA LEU A 19 -3.09 -15.87 2.03
C LEU A 19 -4.00 -16.53 3.08
N GLY A 20 -3.53 -16.64 4.33
CA GLY A 20 -4.15 -17.47 5.36
C GLY A 20 -5.62 -17.15 5.66
N ASP A 21 -6.21 -17.85 6.64
CA ASP A 21 -7.68 -17.90 6.87
C ASP A 21 -8.28 -16.65 7.55
N GLY A 22 -7.68 -15.49 7.32
CA GLY A 22 -8.15 -14.22 7.85
C GLY A 22 -9.50 -13.78 7.26
N ARG A 23 -10.03 -12.67 7.78
CA ARG A 23 -11.27 -12.05 7.28
C ARG A 23 -11.22 -11.93 5.75
N PRO A 24 -12.27 -12.36 5.01
CA PRO A 24 -12.34 -12.20 3.57
C PRO A 24 -12.20 -10.73 3.14
N VAL A 25 -11.47 -10.50 2.05
CA VAL A 25 -11.35 -9.16 1.46
C VAL A 25 -12.71 -8.68 0.94
N GLN A 26 -13.02 -7.43 1.23
CA GLN A 26 -14.23 -6.74 0.77
C GLN A 26 -13.85 -5.55 -0.09
N ALA A 27 -14.73 -5.13 -1.00
CA ALA A 27 -14.48 -3.97 -1.87
C ALA A 27 -14.13 -2.70 -1.07
N GLY A 28 -14.73 -2.53 0.11
CA GLY A 28 -14.42 -1.42 1.02
C GLY A 28 -12.98 -1.37 1.56
N ASP A 29 -12.26 -2.50 1.55
CA ASP A 29 -10.86 -2.54 1.98
C ASP A 29 -9.95 -1.76 1.01
N VAL A 30 -10.31 -1.67 -0.28
CA VAL A 30 -9.58 -0.87 -1.28
C VAL A 30 -9.64 0.61 -0.93
N VAL A 31 -10.84 1.11 -0.63
CA VAL A 31 -11.05 2.51 -0.26
C VAL A 31 -10.26 2.84 1.01
N ARG A 32 -10.33 1.95 2.01
CA ARG A 32 -9.54 2.10 3.24
C ARG A 32 -8.03 2.11 2.97
N ALA A 33 -7.54 1.23 2.11
CA ALA A 33 -6.13 1.17 1.73
C ALA A 33 -5.67 2.46 1.02
N ILE A 34 -6.49 3.02 0.13
CA ILE A 34 -6.21 4.31 -0.53
C ILE A 34 -6.11 5.44 0.51
N HIS A 35 -7.04 5.51 1.46
CA HIS A 35 -6.99 6.52 2.52
C HIS A 35 -5.74 6.38 3.39
N LEU A 36 -5.35 5.15 3.72
CA LEU A 36 -4.13 4.89 4.47
C LEU A 36 -2.90 5.33 3.69
N ALA A 37 -2.78 4.94 2.43
CA ALA A 37 -1.67 5.33 1.56
C ALA A 37 -1.54 6.85 1.45
N ARG A 38 -2.66 7.58 1.29
CA ARG A 38 -2.67 9.05 1.28
C ARG A 38 -2.16 9.66 2.59
N ARG A 39 -2.60 9.14 3.73
CA ARG A 39 -2.13 9.62 5.05
C ARG A 39 -0.63 9.39 5.22
N VAL A 40 -0.14 8.22 4.85
CA VAL A 40 1.30 7.89 4.90
C VAL A 40 2.09 8.80 3.97
N GLY A 41 1.65 8.99 2.72
CA GLY A 41 2.32 9.85 1.75
C GLY A 41 2.39 11.31 2.22
N LEU A 42 1.29 11.86 2.73
CA LEU A 42 1.26 13.22 3.28
C LEU A 42 2.16 13.37 4.51
N GLY A 43 2.16 12.38 5.40
CA GLY A 43 3.04 12.37 6.57
C GLY A 43 4.52 12.34 6.18
N ALA A 44 4.89 11.47 5.25
CA ALA A 44 6.26 11.40 4.73
C ALA A 44 6.68 12.72 4.07
N ALA A 45 5.83 13.28 3.20
CA ALA A 45 6.11 14.56 2.54
C ALA A 45 6.30 15.71 3.54
N ALA A 46 5.47 15.78 4.59
CA ALA A 46 5.60 16.78 5.66
C ALA A 46 6.92 16.62 6.44
N VAL A 47 7.30 15.39 6.79
CA VAL A 47 8.58 15.12 7.48
C VAL A 47 9.77 15.50 6.59
N THR A 48 9.75 15.13 5.31
CA THR A 48 10.83 15.48 4.38
C THR A 48 10.93 16.99 4.16
N ALA A 49 9.80 17.69 3.99
CA ALA A 49 9.77 19.13 3.80
C ALA A 49 10.27 19.88 5.04
N THR A 50 9.86 19.45 6.24
CA THR A 50 10.33 20.05 7.50
C THR A 50 11.83 19.80 7.72
N ALA A 51 12.31 18.58 7.47
CA ALA A 51 13.74 18.28 7.54
C ALA A 51 14.55 19.14 6.55
N ALA A 52 14.09 19.26 5.30
CA ALA A 52 14.73 20.10 4.30
C ALA A 52 14.79 21.57 4.72
N ALA A 53 13.68 22.12 5.23
CA ALA A 53 13.61 23.51 5.71
C ALA A 53 14.54 23.78 6.92
N VAL A 54 14.66 22.82 7.84
CA VAL A 54 15.59 22.93 8.98
C VAL A 54 17.04 22.90 8.51
N LEU A 55 17.37 22.01 7.57
CA LEU A 55 18.74 21.87 7.05
C LEU A 55 19.16 23.07 6.21
N THR A 56 18.27 23.66 5.40
CA THR A 56 18.58 24.89 4.66
C THR A 56 18.75 26.08 5.59
N ARG A 57 17.91 26.21 6.63
CA ARG A 57 18.05 27.28 7.64
C ARG A 57 19.36 27.18 8.43
N ARG A 58 19.92 25.97 8.62
CA ARG A 58 21.22 25.78 9.31
C ARG A 58 22.43 26.14 8.45
N ARG A 59 22.27 26.26 7.12
CA ARG A 59 23.36 26.51 6.17
C ARG A 59 23.51 27.98 5.76
N GLY A 60 22.48 28.80 5.98
CA GLY A 60 22.52 30.25 5.76
C GLY A 60 22.73 30.98 7.07
#